data_AF-A0A6I9MVL6-F1
#
_entry.id   AF-A0A6I9MVL6-F1
#
_cell.length_a   1.000
_cell.length_b   1.000
_cell.length_c   1.000
_cell.angle_alpha   90.00
_cell.angle_beta   90.00
_cell.angle_gamma   90.00
#
_symmetry.space_group_name_H-M   'P 1'
#
loop_
_entity.id
_entity.type
_entity.pdbx_description
1 polymer ?
#
loop_
_entity_poly.entity_id
_entity_poly.type
_entity_poly.pdbx_seq_one_letter_code
_entity_poly.pdbx_strand_id
1 'polypeptide(L)'
;MWHEFEKAYVNRDPCKIPINAYDSLVAAAPFEHSKTLFWSKTKNLVRDLTKNRDDVNLEKTLLGSVLDGLTWCGKMGSRETFTKGCPEWKECENNPPRSFWKRLSTAFADFAREDVTVILDGSIDTPFDPESTFATIEVKRIKYPKVKLQY
;
A
#
# COMPACT_ATOMS: atom_id res chain seq x y z
N MET A 1 -9.65 14.27 5.85
CA MET A 1 -8.86 13.35 5.00
C MET A 1 -7.96 14.09 4.02
N TRP A 2 -8.47 14.96 3.14
CA TRP A 2 -7.61 15.70 2.18
C TRP A 2 -6.46 16.49 2.85
N HIS A 3 -6.76 17.21 3.93
CA HIS A 3 -5.73 17.92 4.71
C HIS A 3 -4.63 16.99 5.25
N GLU A 4 -5.00 15.82 5.78
CA GLU A 4 -4.04 14.82 6.29
C GLU A 4 -3.20 14.22 5.16
N PHE A 5 -3.79 14.07 3.96
CA PHE A 5 -3.09 13.61 2.77
C PHE A 5 -2.03 14.62 2.32
N GLU A 6 -2.38 15.90 2.17
CA GLU A 6 -1.43 16.94 1.75
C GLU A 6 -0.32 17.19 2.77
N LYS A 7 -0.62 17.11 4.07
CA LYS A 7 0.36 17.28 5.16
C LYS A 7 1.57 16.34 5.04
N ALA A 8 1.39 15.19 4.40
CA ALA A 8 2.45 14.20 4.23
C ALA A 8 3.54 14.64 3.24
N TYR A 9 3.21 15.42 2.20
CA TYR A 9 4.12 15.67 1.08
C TYR A 9 4.21 17.13 0.60
N VAL A 10 3.20 17.98 0.88
CA VAL A 10 3.22 19.39 0.48
C VAL A 10 4.33 20.12 1.21
N ASN A 11 5.01 21.04 0.50
CA ASN A 11 6.17 21.79 1.00
C ASN A 11 7.31 20.88 1.50
N ARG A 12 7.53 19.74 0.85
CA ARG A 12 8.62 18.81 1.16
C ARG A 12 9.42 18.44 -0.09
N ASP A 13 10.63 17.93 0.15
CA ASP A 13 11.43 17.27 -0.88
C ASP A 13 10.71 15.98 -1.31
N PRO A 14 10.28 15.85 -2.58
CA PRO A 14 9.50 14.72 -3.05
C PRO A 14 10.29 13.41 -3.08
N CYS A 15 11.58 13.39 -2.78
CA CYS A 15 12.35 12.16 -2.62
C CYS A 15 12.64 11.78 -1.15
N LYS A 16 12.18 12.59 -0.20
CA LYS A 16 12.46 12.41 1.24
C LYS A 16 11.18 12.38 2.06
N ILE A 17 10.14 11.72 1.55
CA ILE A 17 8.88 11.56 2.28
C ILE A 17 9.00 10.32 3.18
N PRO A 18 9.06 10.44 4.52
CA PRO A 18 9.17 9.26 5.35
C PRO A 18 7.84 8.49 5.36
N ILE A 19 7.89 7.17 5.53
CA ILE A 19 6.71 6.28 5.52
C ILE A 19 5.66 6.74 6.56
N ASN A 20 6.11 7.18 7.74
CA ASN A 20 5.23 7.65 8.82
C ASN A 20 4.59 9.03 8.56
N ALA A 21 4.95 9.73 7.48
CA ALA A 21 4.28 10.98 7.10
C ALA A 21 2.77 10.78 6.83
N TYR A 22 2.35 9.56 6.49
CA TYR A 22 0.96 9.20 6.22
C TYR A 22 0.22 8.59 7.43
N ASP A 23 0.83 8.57 8.63
CA ASP A 23 0.20 7.99 9.83
C ASP A 23 -1.20 8.54 10.09
N SER A 24 -1.33 9.87 10.07
CA SER A 24 -2.62 10.54 10.33
C SER A 24 -3.68 10.23 9.27
N LEU A 25 -3.27 10.13 7.99
CA LEU A 25 -4.19 9.80 6.92
C LEU A 25 -4.72 8.37 7.07
N VAL A 26 -3.82 7.41 7.34
CA VAL A 26 -4.19 6.01 7.53
C VAL A 26 -5.06 5.83 8.77
N ALA A 27 -4.78 6.55 9.86
CA ALA A 27 -5.62 6.52 11.06
C ALA A 27 -7.02 7.09 10.82
N ALA A 28 -7.17 8.04 9.89
CA ALA A 28 -8.46 8.65 9.55
C ALA A 28 -9.36 7.76 8.66
N ALA A 29 -8.86 6.63 8.17
CA ALA A 29 -9.57 5.71 7.28
C ALA A 29 -9.37 4.25 7.75
N PRO A 30 -10.00 3.85 8.86
CA PRO A 30 -9.86 2.49 9.40
C PRO A 30 -10.39 1.43 8.42
N PHE A 31 -9.83 0.22 8.51
CA PHE A 31 -10.30 -0.92 7.71
C PHE A 31 -11.54 -1.56 8.34
N GLU A 32 -12.44 -2.03 7.49
CA GLU A 32 -13.60 -2.82 7.90
C GLU A 32 -13.22 -4.29 8.10
N HIS A 33 -13.99 -4.99 8.94
CA HIS A 33 -13.73 -6.40 9.23
C HIS A 33 -13.98 -7.27 8.00
N SER A 34 -12.92 -7.84 7.43
CA SER A 34 -13.00 -8.79 6.30
C SER A 34 -11.76 -9.68 6.25
N LYS A 35 -11.84 -10.78 5.50
CA LYS A 35 -10.67 -11.60 5.17
C LYS A 35 -9.74 -10.81 4.28
N THR A 36 -8.45 -10.79 4.62
CA THR A 36 -7.45 -10.03 3.87
C THR A 36 -6.80 -10.88 2.79
N LEU A 37 -6.68 -10.31 1.59
CA LEU A 37 -5.98 -10.90 0.45
C LEU A 37 -4.81 -10.00 0.05
N PHE A 38 -3.61 -10.58 0.07
CA PHE A 38 -2.39 -9.96 -0.42
C PHE A 38 -2.07 -10.47 -1.82
N TRP A 39 -1.26 -9.71 -2.54
CA TRP A 39 -0.82 -10.10 -3.87
C TRP A 39 0.56 -9.54 -4.17
N SER A 40 1.33 -10.25 -4.98
CA SER A 40 2.61 -9.77 -5.49
C SER A 40 2.70 -10.00 -6.98
N LYS A 41 2.92 -8.92 -7.74
CA LYS A 41 2.99 -8.90 -9.22
C LYS A 41 1.74 -9.41 -9.96
N THR A 42 0.63 -9.68 -9.26
CA THR A 42 -0.62 -10.23 -9.81
C THR A 42 -1.82 -9.27 -9.71
N LYS A 43 -1.59 -7.95 -9.62
CA LYS A 43 -2.64 -6.94 -9.41
C LYS A 43 -3.88 -7.12 -10.29
N ASN A 44 -3.67 -7.26 -11.60
CA ASN A 44 -4.76 -7.36 -12.57
C ASN A 44 -5.56 -8.65 -12.37
N LEU A 45 -4.88 -9.77 -12.14
CA LEU A 45 -5.50 -11.05 -11.84
C LEU A 45 -6.33 -10.96 -10.56
N VAL A 46 -5.78 -10.39 -9.48
CA VAL A 46 -6.48 -10.23 -8.21
C VAL A 46 -7.70 -9.32 -8.35
N ARG A 47 -7.58 -8.21 -9.09
CA ARG A 47 -8.71 -7.32 -9.39
C ARG A 47 -9.86 -8.09 -10.04
N ASP A 48 -9.57 -9.01 -10.96
CA ASP A 48 -10.60 -9.80 -11.63
C ASP A 48 -11.15 -10.94 -10.75
N LEU A 49 -10.27 -11.64 -10.02
CA LEU A 49 -10.65 -12.74 -9.12
C LEU A 49 -11.52 -12.28 -7.94
N THR A 50 -11.31 -11.06 -7.47
CA THR A 50 -11.96 -10.57 -6.25
C THR A 50 -13.26 -9.81 -6.51
N LYS A 51 -13.71 -9.66 -7.77
CA LYS A 51 -14.97 -8.94 -8.10
C LYS A 51 -16.17 -9.44 -7.29
N ASN A 52 -16.27 -10.75 -7.07
CA ASN A 52 -17.38 -11.40 -6.36
C ASN A 52 -16.92 -12.14 -5.09
N ARG A 53 -15.75 -11.78 -4.54
CA ARG A 53 -15.24 -12.39 -3.29
C ARG A 53 -15.38 -11.41 -2.14
N ASP A 54 -15.68 -11.94 -0.97
CA ASP A 54 -15.71 -11.21 0.30
C ASP A 54 -14.29 -10.82 0.78
N ASP A 55 -13.25 -11.41 0.18
CA ASP A 55 -11.88 -11.03 0.49
C ASP A 55 -11.58 -9.60 0.01
N VAL A 56 -10.93 -8.85 0.88
CA VAL A 56 -10.51 -7.47 0.65
C VAL A 56 -9.01 -7.46 0.37
N ASN A 57 -8.61 -6.91 -0.78
CA ASN A 57 -7.23 -6.52 -1.04
C ASN A 57 -7.03 -5.04 -0.72
N LEU A 58 -5.78 -4.58 -0.72
CA LEU A 58 -5.43 -3.21 -0.35
C LEU A 58 -6.19 -2.17 -1.18
N GLU A 59 -6.35 -2.42 -2.49
CA GLU A 59 -7.03 -1.52 -3.44
C GLU A 59 -8.55 -1.45 -3.24
N LYS A 60 -9.17 -2.41 -2.54
CA LYS A 60 -10.59 -2.34 -2.17
C LYS A 60 -10.86 -1.47 -0.93
N THR A 61 -9.83 -1.08 -0.19
CA THR A 61 -9.98 -0.19 0.98
C THR A 61 -10.28 1.26 0.54
N LEU A 62 -10.78 2.11 1.44
CA LEU A 62 -11.11 3.51 1.10
C LEU A 62 -9.89 4.25 0.52
N LEU A 63 -8.75 4.22 1.21
CA LEU A 63 -7.56 4.91 0.72
C LEU A 63 -6.93 4.21 -0.50
N GLY A 64 -6.95 2.87 -0.51
CA GLY A 64 -6.42 2.11 -1.64
C GLY A 64 -7.19 2.40 -2.93
N SER A 65 -8.52 2.43 -2.88
CA SER A 65 -9.37 2.67 -4.05
C SER A 65 -9.26 4.10 -4.59
N VAL A 66 -9.24 5.11 -3.71
CA VAL A 66 -9.17 6.52 -4.11
C VAL A 66 -7.80 6.88 -4.69
N LEU A 67 -6.72 6.26 -4.21
CA LEU A 67 -5.35 6.58 -4.62
C LEU A 67 -4.75 5.57 -5.60
N ASP A 68 -5.54 4.58 -6.06
CA ASP A 68 -5.04 3.57 -6.98
C ASP A 68 -4.63 4.15 -8.33
N GLY A 69 -3.41 3.84 -8.76
CA GLY A 69 -2.86 4.31 -10.04
C GLY A 69 -2.59 5.81 -10.13
N LEU A 70 -2.75 6.57 -9.04
CA LEU A 70 -2.47 8.00 -9.02
C LEU A 70 -1.00 8.28 -8.68
N THR A 71 -0.52 9.41 -9.20
CA THR A 71 0.80 9.97 -8.87
C THR A 71 0.60 11.39 -8.34
N TRP A 72 1.31 11.70 -7.25
CA TRP A 72 1.29 13.02 -6.63
C TRP A 72 2.64 13.33 -5.99
N CYS A 73 2.97 14.61 -5.89
CA CYS A 73 4.10 15.09 -5.13
C CYS A 73 3.94 16.56 -4.72
N GLY A 74 4.73 16.96 -3.73
CA GLY A 74 4.92 18.36 -3.38
C GLY A 74 6.24 18.88 -3.94
N LYS A 75 6.51 20.15 -3.65
CA LYS A 75 7.80 20.79 -3.93
C LYS A 75 8.18 21.66 -2.75
N MET A 76 9.43 21.61 -2.33
CA MET A 76 9.96 22.49 -1.28
C MET A 76 9.69 23.96 -1.64
N GLY A 77 9.12 24.72 -0.70
CA GLY A 77 8.69 26.10 -0.88
C GLY A 77 7.32 26.29 -1.55
N SER A 78 6.67 25.21 -2.00
CA SER A 78 5.34 25.26 -2.62
C SER A 78 4.26 24.70 -1.70
N ARG A 79 3.06 25.29 -1.78
CA ARG A 79 1.84 24.79 -1.14
C ARG A 79 0.96 23.95 -2.08
N GLU A 80 1.41 23.74 -3.32
CA GLU A 80 0.66 23.04 -4.35
C GLU A 80 0.98 21.54 -4.38
N THR A 81 -0.01 20.79 -4.85
CA THR A 81 0.12 19.38 -5.22
C THR A 81 0.34 19.28 -6.73
N PHE A 82 1.40 18.58 -7.13
CA PHE A 82 1.74 18.33 -8.51
C PHE A 82 1.41 16.89 -8.89
N THR A 83 0.91 16.68 -10.11
CA THR A 83 0.66 15.35 -10.71
C THR A 83 1.59 15.06 -11.89
N LYS A 84 2.45 16.02 -12.24
CA LYS A 84 3.45 15.95 -13.30
C LYS A 84 4.81 16.38 -12.74
N GLY A 85 5.89 15.83 -13.30
CA GLY A 85 7.25 16.13 -12.82
C GLY A 85 7.52 15.61 -11.41
N CYS A 86 6.80 14.56 -11.00
CA CYS A 86 7.02 13.87 -9.74
C CYS A 86 8.04 12.75 -9.92
N PRO A 87 8.84 12.43 -8.88
CA PRO A 87 9.81 11.35 -8.98
C PRO A 87 9.17 10.01 -9.29
N GLU A 88 9.70 9.30 -10.28
CA GLU A 88 9.23 7.96 -10.63
C GLU A 88 9.59 6.92 -9.55
N TRP A 89 9.02 5.72 -9.67
CA TRP A 89 9.19 4.62 -8.71
C TRP A 89 10.66 4.24 -8.46
N LYS A 90 11.50 4.34 -9.50
CA LYS A 90 12.93 3.97 -9.46
C LYS A 90 13.85 5.16 -9.17
N GLU A 91 13.36 6.40 -9.25
CA GLU A 91 14.21 7.58 -9.09
C GLU A 91 14.63 7.81 -7.64
N CYS A 92 13.76 7.48 -6.68
CA CYS A 92 14.10 7.51 -5.27
C CYS A 92 13.24 6.56 -4.42
N GLU A 93 13.80 6.12 -3.30
CA GLU A 93 13.20 5.06 -2.47
C GLU A 93 11.90 5.48 -1.79
N ASN A 94 11.81 6.76 -1.42
CA ASN A 94 10.78 7.32 -0.55
C ASN A 94 10.11 8.53 -1.20
N ASN A 95 9.63 8.34 -2.43
CA ASN A 95 8.70 9.26 -3.06
C ASN A 95 7.29 9.19 -2.40
N PRO A 96 6.42 10.19 -2.60
CA PRO A 96 5.12 10.24 -1.91
C PRO A 96 4.23 9.01 -2.16
N PRO A 97 4.00 8.53 -3.41
CA PRO A 97 3.21 7.34 -3.64
C PRO A 97 3.80 6.08 -3.00
N ARG A 98 5.12 5.87 -3.13
CA ARG A 98 5.80 4.69 -2.57
C ARG A 98 5.73 4.68 -1.05
N SER A 99 5.90 5.84 -0.41
CA SER A 99 5.81 5.98 1.04
C SER A 99 4.38 5.76 1.55
N PHE A 100 3.38 6.25 0.81
CA PHE A 100 1.97 5.98 1.08
C PHE A 100 1.66 4.48 1.01
N TRP A 101 2.00 3.82 -0.10
CA TRP A 101 1.71 2.39 -0.28
C TRP A 101 2.43 1.53 0.77
N LYS A 102 3.71 1.79 1.06
CA LYS A 102 4.43 1.13 2.16
C LYS A 102 3.71 1.31 3.49
N ARG A 103 3.17 2.50 3.77
CA ARG A 103 2.46 2.79 5.02
C ARG A 103 1.09 2.15 5.10
N LEU A 104 0.33 2.15 4.01
CA LEU A 104 -0.98 1.53 3.94
C LEU A 104 -0.85 0.00 4.02
N SER A 105 0.09 -0.61 3.29
CA SER A 105 0.46 -2.04 3.39
C SER A 105 0.85 -2.43 4.81
N THR A 106 1.62 -1.58 5.50
CA THR A 106 1.98 -1.79 6.92
C THR A 106 0.72 -1.90 7.79
N ALA A 107 -0.17 -0.92 7.71
CA ALA A 107 -1.41 -0.93 8.49
C ALA A 107 -2.32 -2.10 8.13
N PHE A 108 -2.43 -2.42 6.84
CA PHE A 108 -3.28 -3.50 6.35
C PHE A 108 -2.78 -4.88 6.83
N ALA A 109 -1.47 -5.10 6.81
CA ALA A 109 -0.87 -6.31 7.36
C ALA A 109 -0.98 -6.39 8.89
N ASP A 110 -0.89 -5.26 9.60
CA ASP A 110 -1.11 -5.22 11.06
C ASP A 110 -2.59 -5.48 11.43
N PHE A 111 -3.52 -5.16 10.52
CA PHE A 111 -4.96 -5.39 10.66
C PHE A 111 -5.38 -6.83 10.35
N ALA A 112 -4.62 -7.53 9.50
CA ALA A 112 -4.91 -8.90 9.08
C ALA A 112 -5.05 -9.84 10.29
N ARG A 113 -6.11 -10.65 10.27
CA ARG A 113 -6.44 -11.66 11.27
C ARG A 113 -7.08 -12.86 10.61
N GLU A 114 -7.12 -13.97 11.33
CA GLU A 114 -7.67 -15.25 10.91
C GLU A 114 -6.95 -15.78 9.66
N ASP A 115 -7.70 -16.19 8.63
CA ASP A 115 -7.12 -16.73 7.41
C ASP A 115 -6.75 -15.59 6.45
N VAL A 116 -5.52 -15.66 5.93
CA VAL A 116 -4.99 -14.70 4.96
C VAL A 116 -4.68 -15.43 3.66
N THR A 117 -5.12 -14.85 2.54
CA THR A 117 -4.79 -15.36 1.20
C THR A 117 -3.65 -14.53 0.61
N VAL A 118 -2.72 -15.18 -0.12
CA VAL A 118 -1.77 -14.49 -0.98
C VAL A 118 -1.83 -15.07 -2.40
N ILE A 119 -1.82 -14.21 -3.41
CA ILE A 119 -1.71 -14.59 -4.82
C ILE A 119 -0.36 -14.11 -5.38
N LEU A 120 0.51 -15.05 -5.76
CA LEU A 120 1.82 -14.79 -6.35
C LEU A 120 1.81 -15.12 -7.84
N ASP A 121 2.67 -14.46 -8.61
CA ASP A 121 2.82 -14.73 -10.04
C ASP A 121 3.69 -15.96 -10.27
N GLY A 122 3.07 -17.09 -10.61
CA GLY A 122 3.77 -18.34 -10.91
C GLY A 122 4.40 -18.40 -12.30
N SER A 123 4.22 -17.37 -13.14
CA SER A 123 4.76 -17.35 -14.51
C SER A 123 6.17 -16.77 -14.61
N ILE A 124 6.75 -16.33 -13.50
CA ILE A 124 8.07 -15.69 -13.41
C ILE A 124 9.05 -16.52 -12.58
N ASP A 125 10.35 -16.31 -12.78
CA ASP A 125 11.42 -17.05 -12.08
C ASP A 125 11.40 -16.87 -10.55
N THR A 126 10.91 -15.73 -10.07
CA THR A 126 10.86 -15.41 -8.64
C THR A 126 9.47 -14.93 -8.23
N PRO A 127 8.50 -15.86 -8.04
CA PRO A 127 7.13 -15.54 -7.62
C PRO A 127 7.08 -14.84 -6.25
N PHE A 128 7.90 -15.32 -5.31
CA PHE A 128 8.17 -14.65 -4.03
C PHE A 128 9.42 -13.79 -4.15
N ASP A 129 9.22 -12.54 -4.55
CA ASP A 129 10.30 -11.57 -4.70
C ASP A 129 10.72 -11.01 -3.32
N PRO A 130 11.96 -11.26 -2.85
CA PRO A 130 12.43 -10.80 -1.55
C PRO A 130 12.51 -9.27 -1.41
N GLU A 131 12.49 -8.53 -2.53
CA GLU A 131 12.49 -7.06 -2.55
C GLU A 131 11.07 -6.46 -2.64
N SER A 132 10.04 -7.30 -2.83
CA SER A 132 8.65 -6.83 -2.92
C SER A 132 8.15 -6.22 -1.61
N THR A 133 7.14 -5.33 -1.70
CA THR A 133 6.41 -4.84 -0.52
C THR A 133 5.84 -6.00 0.30
N PHE A 134 5.34 -7.04 -0.36
CA PHE A 134 4.82 -8.23 0.32
C PHE A 134 5.89 -8.89 1.19
N ALA A 135 7.07 -9.19 0.64
CA ALA A 135 8.14 -9.85 1.38
C ALA A 135 8.79 -8.94 2.44
N THR A 136 9.01 -7.67 2.12
CA THR A 136 9.79 -6.75 2.97
C THR A 136 8.97 -6.14 4.10
N ILE A 137 7.65 -5.98 3.92
CA ILE A 137 6.74 -5.31 4.86
C ILE A 137 5.62 -6.23 5.33
N GLU A 138 4.80 -6.75 4.41
CA GLU A 138 3.50 -7.36 4.76
C GLU A 138 3.67 -8.70 5.48
N VAL A 139 4.45 -9.63 4.92
CA VAL A 139 4.70 -10.96 5.50
C VAL A 139 5.28 -10.87 6.92
N LYS A 140 6.14 -9.89 7.20
CA LYS A 140 6.77 -9.74 8.52
C LYS A 140 5.80 -9.34 9.63
N ARG A 141 4.60 -8.89 9.26
CA ARG A 141 3.54 -8.41 10.17
C ARG A 141 2.43 -9.42 10.36
N ILE A 142 2.30 -10.36 9.44
CA ILE A 142 1.41 -11.52 9.54
C ILE A 142 2.00 -12.49 10.57
N LYS A 143 1.43 -12.52 11.79
CA LYS A 143 1.99 -13.29 12.92
C LYS A 143 0.95 -14.19 13.59
N TYR A 144 1.37 -15.38 13.98
CA TYR A 144 0.63 -16.24 14.90
C TYR A 144 0.49 -15.57 16.29
N PRO A 145 -0.63 -15.73 17.02
CA PRO A 145 -1.84 -16.49 16.65
C PRO A 145 -2.88 -15.67 15.88
N LYS A 146 -2.60 -14.39 15.57
CA LYS A 146 -3.56 -13.50 14.90
C LYS A 146 -3.96 -14.03 13.54
N VAL A 147 -3.00 -14.57 12.79
CA VAL A 147 -3.23 -15.20 11.49
C VAL A 147 -2.93 -16.70 11.55
N LYS A 148 -3.83 -17.50 10.97
CA LYS A 148 -3.65 -18.95 10.76
C LYS A 148 -3.33 -19.18 9.28
N LEU A 149 -2.30 -19.97 9.01
CA LEU A 149 -2.04 -20.47 7.67
C LEU A 149 -2.88 -21.73 7.49
N GLN A 150 -3.75 -21.75 6.47
CA GLN A 150 -4.41 -22.98 6.06
C GLN A 150 -3.41 -23.81 5.24
N TYR A 151 -3.24 -25.07 5.63
CA TYR A 151 -2.48 -26.09 4.91
C TYR A 151 -3.39 -26.88 3.97
#